data_AF-A0A9K3KSX1-F1
#
_entry.id   AF-A0A9K3KSX1-F1
#
_cell.length_a   1.000
_cell.length_b   1.000
_cell.length_c   1.000
_cell.angle_alpha   90.00
_cell.angle_beta   90.00
_cell.angle_gamma   90.00
#
_symmetry.space_group_name_H-M   'P 1'
#
loop_
_entity.id
_entity.type
_entity.pdbx_description
1 polymer ?
#
loop_
_entity_poly.entity_id
_entity_poly.type
_entity_poly.pdbx_seq_one_letter_code
_entity_poly.pdbx_strand_id
1 'polypeptide(L)'
;MQSKRGIYDVAIEEESFCAAMSEMLGRRNVSWRIIHALTICLTICFLQLFSAEAFVSDAFASTRAGGLARTTSMMKDDNTPESDGPDYSRSSHSQTRRGILRTASVFTAAHLIPSTPASAEVGTLPEFSDTNAILQGLTVNVADASQQEAMIKFLENGFDCKVLRKRIRGNVEETWMGFGPEQLSIPDSFQIPVSAFAEYGGHASICIRYDSSTTAPLYRQGDDAPGDNIAYLQLGVPGYRISQMVANGGKILDAYGLVNVVSPAGLPIRGIVGISPDPIMFVAVNCKDIKASRAFYEQLGFVETDVPYSRPSMGTTLFEPAPPKGSVYMSPSKNCMGVLLLPYPNKRKTITTNPAVESLNIVYKPATSDDAGTGNEELMLTDPSNLAIKFQSVSDFIAQEKVTR
;
A
#
# COMPACT_ATOMS: atom_id res chain seq x y z
N MET A 1 -5.64 21.75 47.21
CA MET A 1 -6.43 20.61 47.73
C MET A 1 -7.54 20.28 46.74
N GLN A 2 -7.26 19.51 45.69
CA GLN A 2 -8.23 18.93 44.76
C GLN A 2 -7.47 17.94 43.87
N SER A 3 -7.56 16.64 44.16
CA SER A 3 -7.28 15.51 43.26
C SER A 3 -7.25 14.23 44.08
N LYS A 4 -8.42 13.63 44.32
CA LYS A 4 -8.63 12.23 44.74
C LYS A 4 -10.11 11.84 44.47
N ARG A 5 -10.49 11.75 43.20
CA ARG A 5 -11.72 11.09 42.74
C ARG A 5 -11.40 10.41 41.41
N GLY A 6 -11.04 9.14 41.48
CA GLY A 6 -10.70 8.33 40.30
C GLY A 6 -10.41 6.86 40.60
N ILE A 7 -10.75 6.37 41.80
CA ILE A 7 -10.52 4.97 42.19
C ILE A 7 -11.85 4.26 42.56
N TYR A 8 -12.97 4.98 42.63
CA TYR A 8 -14.26 4.39 43.03
C TYR A 8 -15.17 3.98 41.86
N ASP A 9 -14.86 4.35 40.61
CA ASP A 9 -15.71 4.00 39.46
C ASP A 9 -15.41 2.59 38.90
N VAL A 10 -14.23 2.01 39.20
CA VAL A 10 -13.89 0.65 38.74
C VAL A 10 -14.54 -0.44 39.60
N ALA A 11 -14.82 -0.15 40.88
CA ALA A 11 -15.44 -1.12 41.78
C ALA A 11 -16.95 -1.33 41.50
N ILE A 12 -17.61 -0.38 40.83
CA ILE A 12 -19.06 -0.44 40.55
C ILE A 12 -19.34 -1.36 39.34
N GLU A 13 -18.38 -1.55 38.43
CA GLU A 13 -18.56 -2.44 37.27
C GLU A 13 -18.36 -3.93 37.61
N GLU A 14 -17.58 -4.28 38.64
CA GLU A 14 -17.39 -5.68 39.07
C GLU A 14 -18.65 -6.30 39.68
N GLU A 15 -19.42 -5.54 40.48
CA GLU A 15 -20.66 -6.05 41.08
C GLU A 15 -21.76 -6.25 40.02
N SER A 16 -21.82 -5.37 39.01
CA SER A 16 -22.74 -5.48 37.88
C SER A 16 -22.43 -6.70 37.00
N PHE A 17 -21.14 -6.97 36.76
CA PHE A 17 -20.71 -8.14 35.99
C PHE A 17 -21.00 -9.46 36.72
N CYS A 18 -20.78 -9.51 38.04
CA CYS A 18 -21.10 -10.69 38.85
C CYS A 18 -22.62 -10.96 38.92
N ALA A 19 -23.45 -9.92 38.98
CA ALA A 19 -24.90 -10.03 38.96
C ALA A 19 -25.42 -10.56 37.60
N ALA A 20 -24.90 -10.03 36.48
CA ALA A 20 -25.27 -10.47 35.14
C ALA A 20 -24.85 -11.93 34.86
N MET A 21 -23.67 -12.34 35.33
CA MET A 21 -23.21 -13.73 35.27
C MET A 21 -24.08 -14.69 36.09
N SER A 22 -24.51 -14.27 37.28
CA SER A 22 -25.37 -15.09 38.15
C SER A 22 -26.76 -15.31 37.54
N GLU A 23 -27.33 -14.29 36.90
CA GLU A 23 -28.61 -14.38 36.19
C GLU A 23 -28.52 -15.27 34.92
N MET A 24 -27.39 -15.22 34.21
CA MET A 24 -27.16 -16.04 33.02
C MET A 24 -26.93 -17.53 33.35
N LEU A 25 -26.33 -17.82 34.51
CA LEU A 25 -26.03 -19.17 34.97
C LEU A 25 -27.22 -19.83 35.70
N GLY A 26 -28.14 -19.05 36.29
CA GLY A 26 -29.36 -19.57 36.92
C GLY A 26 -30.34 -20.28 35.96
N ARG A 27 -30.17 -20.14 34.64
CA ARG A 27 -31.05 -20.75 33.62
C ARG A 27 -30.53 -22.05 33.01
N ARG A 28 -29.32 -22.49 33.36
CA ARG A 28 -28.75 -23.74 32.82
C ARG A 28 -28.19 -24.56 33.97
N ASN A 29 -28.55 -25.84 34.05
CA ASN A 29 -27.97 -26.83 34.96
C ASN A 29 -26.48 -27.07 34.61
N VAL A 30 -25.64 -26.08 34.86
CA VAL A 30 -24.19 -26.16 34.66
C VAL A 30 -23.59 -26.65 35.97
N SER A 31 -22.85 -27.75 35.89
CA SER A 31 -22.17 -28.35 37.03
C SER A 31 -21.21 -27.35 37.68
N TRP A 32 -21.33 -27.17 38.99
CA TRP A 32 -20.47 -26.31 39.83
C TRP A 32 -18.96 -26.57 39.64
N ARG A 33 -18.61 -27.79 39.20
CA ARG A 33 -17.22 -28.17 38.88
C ARG A 33 -16.66 -27.43 37.66
N ILE A 34 -17.51 -27.09 36.69
CA ILE A 34 -17.10 -26.37 35.47
C ILE A 34 -16.84 -24.90 35.80
N ILE A 35 -17.65 -24.31 36.69
CA ILE A 35 -17.48 -22.93 37.15
C ILE A 35 -16.15 -22.80 37.90
N HIS A 36 -15.85 -23.69 38.85
CA HIS A 36 -14.56 -23.67 39.55
C HIS A 36 -13.36 -23.86 38.62
N ALA A 37 -13.46 -24.73 37.62
CA ALA A 37 -12.37 -24.93 36.65
C ALA A 37 -12.12 -23.66 35.81
N LEU A 38 -13.18 -22.97 35.37
CA LEU A 38 -13.07 -21.72 34.62
C LEU A 38 -12.51 -20.58 35.47
N THR A 39 -12.94 -20.45 36.72
CA THR A 39 -12.40 -19.42 37.63
C THR A 39 -10.91 -19.63 37.87
N ILE A 40 -10.47 -20.86 38.18
CA ILE A 40 -9.04 -21.18 38.38
C ILE A 40 -8.23 -20.87 37.11
N CYS A 41 -8.75 -21.23 35.93
CA CYS A 41 -8.07 -20.97 34.67
C CYS A 41 -7.92 -19.47 34.39
N LEU A 42 -8.96 -18.66 34.66
CA LEU A 42 -8.93 -17.21 34.54
C LEU A 42 -7.94 -16.56 35.52
N THR A 43 -7.88 -17.04 36.77
CA THR A 43 -6.92 -16.53 37.76
C THR A 43 -5.48 -16.85 37.36
N ILE A 44 -5.22 -18.04 36.84
CA ILE A 44 -3.88 -18.44 36.35
C ILE A 44 -3.47 -17.59 35.14
N CYS A 45 -4.38 -17.33 34.20
CA CYS A 45 -4.11 -16.44 33.06
C CYS A 45 -3.80 -15.01 33.51
N PHE A 46 -4.54 -14.47 34.47
CA PHE A 46 -4.28 -13.12 35.01
C PHE A 46 -2.93 -13.03 35.73
N LEU A 47 -2.55 -14.06 36.49
CA LEU A 47 -1.25 -14.13 37.16
C LEU A 47 -0.08 -14.21 36.17
N GLN A 48 -0.25 -14.89 35.03
CA GLN A 48 0.80 -14.94 34.01
C GLN A 48 0.96 -13.65 33.22
N LEU A 49 -0.12 -12.88 33.02
CA LEU A 49 -0.04 -11.56 32.39
C LEU A 49 0.71 -10.54 33.29
N PHE A 50 0.53 -10.60 34.61
CA PHE A 50 1.20 -9.67 35.53
C PHE A 50 2.70 -9.99 35.77
N SER A 51 3.14 -11.24 35.58
CA SER A 51 4.57 -11.56 35.67
C SER A 51 5.38 -11.14 34.43
N ALA A 52 4.75 -10.91 33.28
CA ALA A 52 5.45 -10.52 32.05
C ALA A 52 5.89 -9.04 32.04
N GLU A 53 5.19 -8.15 32.74
CA GLU A 53 5.53 -6.72 32.77
C GLU A 53 6.70 -6.40 33.73
N ALA A 54 7.01 -7.28 34.69
CA ALA A 54 8.11 -7.06 35.63
C ALA A 54 9.51 -7.34 35.06
N PHE A 55 9.63 -7.98 33.89
CA PHE A 55 10.92 -8.43 33.35
C PHE A 55 11.56 -7.49 32.30
N VAL A 56 10.85 -6.45 31.87
CA VAL A 56 11.34 -5.54 30.80
C VAL A 56 12.05 -4.29 31.35
N SER A 57 11.90 -3.98 32.64
CA SER A 57 12.44 -2.71 33.18
C SER A 57 13.89 -2.77 33.69
N ASP A 58 14.53 -3.93 33.77
CA ASP A 58 15.87 -4.09 34.38
C ASP A 58 17.02 -4.29 33.36
N ALA A 59 16.74 -4.33 32.05
CA ALA A 59 17.74 -4.66 31.03
C ALA A 59 18.44 -3.45 30.35
N PHE A 60 18.15 -2.21 30.73
CA PHE A 60 18.66 -1.01 30.02
C PHE A 60 19.44 0.00 30.88
N ALA A 61 20.06 -0.45 31.98
CA ALA A 61 20.90 0.40 32.81
C ALA A 61 22.26 -0.25 33.13
N SER A 62 23.07 -0.58 32.12
CA SER A 62 24.50 -0.76 32.35
C SER A 62 25.30 -0.68 31.05
N THR A 63 26.47 -0.03 31.13
CA THR A 63 27.59 -0.03 30.16
C THR A 63 27.63 1.12 29.14
N ARG A 64 28.21 2.26 29.53
CA ARG A 64 29.31 2.88 28.77
C ARG A 64 30.04 3.94 29.61
N ALA A 65 31.15 3.52 30.22
CA ALA A 65 32.21 4.40 30.69
C ALA A 65 33.57 3.78 30.34
N GLY A 66 34.35 4.53 29.55
CA GLY A 66 35.82 4.61 29.60
C GLY A 66 36.70 3.42 29.22
N GLY A 67 37.80 3.71 28.51
CA GLY A 67 39.05 2.97 28.70
C GLY A 67 39.92 2.72 27.47
N LEU A 68 40.92 3.59 27.27
CA LEU A 68 42.08 3.42 26.39
C LEU A 68 43.05 2.30 26.84
N ALA A 69 43.96 1.96 25.91
CA ALA A 69 45.27 1.26 26.05
C ALA A 69 45.27 -0.26 25.79
N ARG A 70 46.34 -0.95 25.37
CA ARG A 70 47.61 -0.72 24.62
C ARG A 70 48.32 -2.10 24.65
N THR A 71 48.77 -2.62 23.50
CA THR A 71 49.89 -3.58 23.26
C THR A 71 50.10 -4.85 24.12
N THR A 72 50.20 -6.02 23.45
CA THR A 72 51.28 -7.04 23.52
C THR A 72 50.85 -8.23 22.62
N SER A 73 51.50 -8.51 21.48
CA SER A 73 52.69 -9.37 21.29
C SER A 73 52.67 -10.67 22.10
N MET A 74 52.38 -11.80 21.44
CA MET A 74 53.05 -13.07 21.71
C MET A 74 52.90 -14.05 20.55
N MET A 75 54.05 -14.58 20.12
CA MET A 75 54.25 -15.68 19.18
C MET A 75 53.67 -16.98 19.73
N LYS A 76 53.12 -17.82 18.84
CA LYS A 76 53.37 -19.26 18.92
C LYS A 76 53.11 -19.95 17.57
N ASP A 77 54.20 -20.50 17.03
CA ASP A 77 54.24 -21.50 15.98
C ASP A 77 53.60 -22.81 16.48
N ASP A 78 52.92 -23.54 15.59
CA ASP A 78 53.24 -24.94 15.32
C ASP A 78 52.38 -25.55 14.18
N ASN A 79 53.07 -25.85 13.08
CA ASN A 79 53.10 -27.13 12.36
C ASN A 79 51.85 -28.03 12.32
N THR A 80 51.31 -28.26 11.11
CA THR A 80 50.89 -29.59 10.65
C THR A 80 50.80 -29.63 9.11
N PRO A 81 51.03 -30.81 8.48
CA PRO A 81 51.69 -30.90 7.18
C PRO A 81 50.74 -31.05 5.98
N GLU A 82 51.40 -30.89 4.83
CA GLU A 82 50.99 -31.05 3.44
C GLU A 82 50.07 -32.25 3.15
N SER A 83 49.04 -31.99 2.35
CA SER A 83 48.46 -33.00 1.45
C SER A 83 48.31 -32.41 0.05
N ASP A 84 49.10 -32.94 -0.86
CA ASP A 84 49.12 -32.66 -2.30
C ASP A 84 47.77 -32.95 -2.98
N GLY A 85 47.34 -32.04 -3.86
CA GLY A 85 46.22 -32.26 -4.78
C GLY A 85 45.95 -31.03 -5.67
N PRO A 86 45.57 -31.21 -6.95
CA PRO A 86 46.30 -30.62 -8.07
C PRO A 86 45.78 -29.26 -8.57
N ASP A 87 46.73 -28.55 -9.19
CA ASP A 87 46.64 -27.40 -10.09
C ASP A 87 45.26 -27.02 -10.63
N TYR A 88 44.73 -25.90 -10.14
CA TYR A 88 43.83 -25.05 -10.91
C TYR A 88 44.56 -23.76 -11.30
N SER A 89 44.76 -23.64 -12.60
CA SER A 89 45.40 -22.54 -13.29
C SER A 89 44.86 -21.16 -12.87
N ARG A 90 45.80 -20.37 -12.36
CA ARG A 90 45.79 -18.92 -12.19
C ARG A 90 45.29 -18.21 -13.45
N SER A 91 44.12 -17.58 -13.39
CA SER A 91 43.79 -16.44 -14.26
C SER A 91 43.58 -15.20 -13.39
N SER A 92 44.67 -14.46 -13.16
CA SER A 92 44.64 -13.15 -12.54
C SER A 92 44.02 -12.13 -13.51
N HIS A 93 42.70 -11.95 -13.44
CA HIS A 93 42.07 -10.77 -14.02
C HIS A 93 42.19 -9.61 -13.03
N SER A 94 43.24 -8.82 -13.23
CA SER A 94 43.33 -7.44 -12.75
C SER A 94 42.18 -6.65 -13.38
N GLN A 95 41.03 -6.59 -12.71
CA GLN A 95 39.97 -5.65 -13.06
C GLN A 95 40.28 -4.28 -12.46
N THR A 96 40.79 -3.42 -13.31
CA THR A 96 40.98 -2.00 -13.10
C THR A 96 39.64 -1.34 -12.81
N ARG A 97 39.48 -0.80 -11.59
CA ARG A 97 38.42 0.17 -11.24
C ARG A 97 38.64 1.45 -12.06
N ARG A 98 38.06 1.55 -13.25
CA ARG A 98 37.77 2.79 -14.00
C ARG A 98 37.05 2.41 -15.29
N GLY A 99 35.72 2.53 -15.31
CA GLY A 99 34.96 2.25 -16.53
C GLY A 99 33.45 2.09 -16.34
N ILE A 100 32.80 2.88 -15.49
CA ILE A 100 31.34 3.01 -15.47
C ILE A 100 31.07 4.51 -15.63
N LEU A 101 30.86 4.94 -16.88
CA LEU A 101 30.21 6.19 -17.32
C LEU A 101 30.44 6.41 -18.83
N ARG A 102 30.19 5.40 -19.67
CA ARG A 102 30.04 5.58 -21.14
C ARG A 102 29.10 4.53 -21.71
N THR A 103 27.81 4.70 -21.45
CA THR A 103 26.75 4.10 -22.28
C THR A 103 25.64 5.14 -22.45
N ALA A 104 25.95 6.17 -23.21
CA ALA A 104 24.96 7.04 -23.84
C ALA A 104 25.52 7.35 -25.24
N SER A 105 24.63 7.51 -26.22
CA SER A 105 24.87 7.79 -27.64
C SER A 105 25.29 6.62 -28.54
N VAL A 106 24.32 5.76 -28.89
CA VAL A 106 24.06 5.39 -30.30
C VAL A 106 22.55 5.14 -30.45
N PHE A 107 21.77 6.17 -30.78
CA PHE A 107 20.46 5.98 -31.42
C PHE A 107 20.70 5.97 -32.92
N THR A 108 20.62 4.78 -33.50
CA THR A 108 20.67 4.56 -34.94
C THR A 108 19.37 5.06 -35.56
N ALA A 109 19.50 6.04 -36.45
CA ALA A 109 18.42 6.53 -37.30
C ALA A 109 17.90 5.39 -38.19
N ALA A 110 16.63 5.01 -38.00
CA ALA A 110 15.91 4.15 -38.92
C ALA A 110 14.43 4.58 -38.96
N HIS A 111 14.00 4.96 -40.17
CA HIS A 111 12.63 5.07 -40.67
C HIS A 111 11.82 6.32 -40.29
N LEU A 112 12.06 7.37 -41.08
CA LEU A 112 11.15 8.47 -41.38
C LEU A 112 9.94 7.94 -42.16
N ILE A 113 8.96 7.37 -41.46
CA ILE A 113 7.56 7.62 -41.79
C ILE A 113 7.12 8.62 -40.73
N PRO A 114 6.61 9.81 -41.07
CA PRO A 114 5.98 10.65 -40.08
C PRO A 114 4.73 9.90 -39.61
N SER A 115 4.87 9.09 -38.57
CA SER A 115 3.74 8.85 -37.67
C SER A 115 3.34 10.25 -37.24
N THR A 116 2.20 10.73 -37.71
CA THR A 116 1.54 11.87 -37.08
C THR A 116 1.59 11.56 -35.58
N PRO A 117 2.30 12.37 -34.76
CA PRO A 117 2.34 12.13 -33.32
C PRO A 117 0.88 12.01 -32.91
N ALA A 118 0.53 10.89 -32.28
CA ALA A 118 -0.81 10.74 -31.76
C ALA A 118 -1.01 11.95 -30.85
N SER A 119 -1.88 12.88 -31.23
CA SER A 119 -2.12 14.14 -30.50
C SER A 119 -2.82 13.87 -29.15
N ALA A 120 -2.72 12.65 -28.64
CA ALA A 120 -3.41 12.13 -27.49
C ALA A 120 -2.53 12.16 -26.21
N GLU A 121 -1.49 12.99 -26.15
CA GLU A 121 -0.65 13.13 -24.95
C GLU A 121 -1.47 13.54 -23.72
N VAL A 122 -1.39 12.74 -22.65
CA VAL A 122 -1.93 13.07 -21.32
C VAL A 122 -0.92 13.95 -20.58
N GLY A 123 -1.10 15.27 -20.69
CA GLY A 123 -0.23 16.25 -20.04
C GLY A 123 1.05 16.53 -20.83
N THR A 124 2.12 16.93 -20.14
CA THR A 124 3.42 17.30 -20.71
C THR A 124 4.57 16.44 -20.19
N LEU A 125 4.28 15.38 -19.44
CA LEU A 125 5.29 14.47 -18.91
C LEU A 125 5.78 13.52 -20.02
N PRO A 126 7.10 13.35 -20.22
CA PRO A 126 7.65 12.51 -21.28
C PRO A 126 7.15 11.06 -21.25
N GLU A 127 6.96 10.49 -20.07
CA GLU A 127 6.47 9.12 -19.87
C GLU A 127 5.01 8.91 -20.28
N PHE A 128 4.26 9.99 -20.49
CA PHE A 128 2.85 10.00 -20.93
C PHE A 128 2.68 10.50 -22.36
N SER A 129 3.77 10.76 -23.08
CA SER A 129 3.72 11.24 -24.47
C SER A 129 3.04 10.26 -25.42
N ASP A 130 3.16 8.95 -25.17
CA ASP A 130 2.60 7.92 -26.03
C ASP A 130 1.28 7.31 -25.49
N THR A 131 0.70 7.87 -24.43
CA THR A 131 -0.55 7.34 -23.83
C THR A 131 -1.69 8.34 -23.87
N ASN A 132 -2.90 7.83 -24.15
CA ASN A 132 -4.15 8.59 -24.15
C ASN A 132 -4.90 8.53 -22.81
N ALA A 133 -4.48 7.65 -21.90
CA ALA A 133 -5.07 7.48 -20.58
C ALA A 133 -4.02 7.07 -19.55
N ILE A 134 -4.20 7.49 -18.29
CA ILE A 134 -3.38 7.05 -17.17
C ILE A 134 -4.26 6.60 -16.00
N LEU A 135 -3.81 5.61 -15.24
CA LEU A 135 -4.43 5.24 -13.98
C LEU A 135 -3.91 6.20 -12.90
N GLN A 136 -4.77 7.14 -12.49
CA GLN A 136 -4.42 8.16 -11.51
C GLN A 136 -4.55 7.66 -10.08
N GLY A 137 -5.29 6.57 -9.84
CA GLY A 137 -5.50 6.08 -8.50
C GLY A 137 -6.80 5.33 -8.30
N LEU A 138 -7.29 5.35 -7.07
CA LEU A 138 -8.57 4.75 -6.70
C LEU A 138 -9.33 5.59 -5.66
N THR A 139 -10.65 5.43 -5.64
CA THR A 139 -11.54 6.09 -4.67
C THR A 139 -12.02 5.08 -3.64
N VAL A 140 -11.82 5.39 -2.36
CA VAL A 140 -12.28 4.61 -1.21
C VAL A 140 -13.37 5.38 -0.50
N ASN A 141 -14.55 4.77 -0.36
CA ASN A 141 -15.63 5.27 0.47
C ASN A 141 -15.42 4.90 1.92
N VAL A 142 -15.67 5.87 2.81
CA VAL A 142 -15.66 5.68 4.27
C VAL A 142 -17.03 5.94 4.85
N ALA A 143 -17.38 5.15 5.85
CA ALA A 143 -18.69 5.09 6.50
C ALA A 143 -19.04 6.36 7.26
N ASP A 144 -18.05 7.02 7.86
CA ASP A 144 -18.24 8.24 8.65
C ASP A 144 -16.95 9.06 8.75
N ALA A 145 -17.08 10.29 9.27
CA ALA A 145 -15.96 11.22 9.43
C ALA A 145 -14.84 10.67 10.33
N SER A 146 -15.16 9.85 11.34
CA SER A 146 -14.14 9.27 12.22
C SER A 146 -13.31 8.22 11.50
N GLN A 147 -13.93 7.41 10.64
CA GLN A 147 -13.23 6.47 9.77
C GLN A 147 -12.41 7.19 8.69
N GLN A 148 -12.89 8.34 8.19
CA GLN A 148 -12.10 9.19 7.29
C GLN A 148 -10.80 9.64 7.96
N GLU A 149 -10.89 10.20 9.17
CA GLU A 149 -9.73 10.65 9.94
C GLU A 149 -8.77 9.49 10.24
N ALA A 150 -9.32 8.33 10.64
CA ALA A 150 -8.53 7.13 10.88
C ALA A 150 -7.80 6.66 9.60
N MET A 151 -8.47 6.67 8.44
CA MET A 151 -7.87 6.31 7.16
C MET A 151 -6.74 7.28 6.76
N ILE A 152 -6.93 8.58 6.98
CA ILE A 152 -5.90 9.60 6.75
C ILE A 152 -4.68 9.33 7.63
N LYS A 153 -4.87 9.19 8.95
CA LYS A 153 -3.78 8.94 9.89
C LYS A 153 -3.10 7.60 9.67
N PHE A 154 -3.85 6.58 9.22
CA PHE A 154 -3.32 5.28 8.85
C PHE A 154 -2.35 5.38 7.66
N LEU A 155 -2.72 6.10 6.60
CA LEU A 155 -1.86 6.30 5.44
C LEU A 155 -0.68 7.22 5.78
N GLU A 156 -0.92 8.31 6.50
CA GLU A 156 0.10 9.29 6.88
C GLU A 156 1.12 8.69 7.85
N ASN A 157 0.70 8.14 8.98
CA ASN A 157 1.62 7.68 10.01
C ASN A 157 2.12 6.25 9.76
N GLY A 158 1.36 5.44 9.01
CA GLY A 158 1.71 4.06 8.69
C GLY A 158 2.64 3.96 7.49
N PHE A 159 2.40 4.75 6.44
CA PHE A 159 3.10 4.67 5.16
C PHE A 159 3.80 5.97 4.73
N ASP A 160 3.75 7.03 5.54
CA ASP A 160 4.31 8.35 5.20
C ASP A 160 3.66 9.01 3.96
N CYS A 161 2.38 8.69 3.68
CA CYS A 161 1.59 9.40 2.66
C CYS A 161 1.32 10.85 3.10
N LYS A 162 1.20 11.75 2.13
CA LYS A 162 0.87 13.16 2.36
C LYS A 162 -0.53 13.46 1.84
N VAL A 163 -1.22 14.38 2.52
CA VAL A 163 -2.42 15.00 1.95
C VAL A 163 -1.98 15.89 0.79
N LEU A 164 -2.47 15.59 -0.41
CA LEU A 164 -2.14 16.33 -1.63
C LEU A 164 -3.11 17.48 -1.86
N ARG A 165 -4.40 17.25 -1.55
CA ARG A 165 -5.49 18.20 -1.69
C ARG A 165 -6.74 17.74 -0.95
N LYS A 166 -7.67 18.66 -0.72
CA LYS A 166 -8.97 18.40 -0.10
C LYS A 166 -10.09 19.11 -0.85
N ARG A 167 -11.28 18.54 -0.83
CA ARG A 167 -12.48 19.15 -1.44
C ARG A 167 -13.68 18.86 -0.56
N ILE A 168 -14.47 19.90 -0.29
CA ILE A 168 -15.80 19.76 0.33
C ILE A 168 -16.82 20.29 -0.67
N ARG A 169 -17.74 19.42 -1.11
CA ARG A 169 -18.80 19.76 -2.05
C ARG A 169 -20.15 19.26 -1.52
N GLY A 170 -20.89 20.16 -0.88
CA GLY A 170 -22.16 19.81 -0.23
C GLY A 170 -21.93 18.82 0.89
N ASN A 171 -22.49 17.62 0.76
CA ASN A 171 -22.42 16.55 1.77
C ASN A 171 -21.20 15.63 1.61
N VAL A 172 -20.39 15.84 0.56
CA VAL A 172 -19.25 15.02 0.20
C VAL A 172 -17.95 15.72 0.56
N GLU A 173 -17.13 15.05 1.35
CA GLU A 173 -15.76 15.44 1.68
C GLU A 173 -14.77 14.44 1.07
N GLU A 174 -13.83 14.94 0.28
CA GLU A 174 -12.80 14.14 -0.37
C GLU A 174 -11.41 14.62 0.06
N THR A 175 -10.54 13.68 0.38
CA THR A 175 -9.13 13.92 0.68
C THR A 175 -8.27 13.03 -0.21
N TRP A 176 -7.40 13.62 -1.04
CA TRP A 176 -6.45 12.87 -1.86
C TRP A 176 -5.15 12.71 -1.12
N MET A 177 -4.65 11.48 -1.06
CA MET A 177 -3.41 11.13 -0.41
C MET A 177 -2.46 10.41 -1.35
N GLY A 178 -1.17 10.73 -1.27
CA GLY A 178 -0.15 10.07 -2.08
C GLY A 178 1.25 10.48 -1.64
N PHE A 179 2.25 10.13 -2.43
CA PHE A 179 3.66 10.35 -2.09
C PHE A 179 4.29 11.54 -2.81
N GLY A 180 3.64 11.98 -3.88
CA GLY A 180 4.11 13.04 -4.75
C GLY A 180 2.97 13.81 -5.41
N PRO A 181 3.31 14.87 -6.14
CA PRO A 181 2.33 15.71 -6.81
C PRO A 181 1.61 14.98 -7.96
N GLU A 182 0.30 15.20 -8.08
CA GLU A 182 -0.54 14.56 -9.12
C GLU A 182 -0.48 15.26 -10.49
N GLN A 183 0.20 16.40 -10.63
CA GLN A 183 0.16 17.17 -11.89
C GLN A 183 0.66 16.32 -13.05
N LEU A 184 -0.01 16.43 -14.20
CA LEU A 184 0.42 15.81 -15.45
C LEU A 184 1.52 16.61 -16.16
N SER A 185 2.26 17.41 -15.40
CA SER A 185 3.33 18.28 -15.86
C SER A 185 4.39 18.38 -14.76
N ILE A 186 5.64 18.58 -15.15
CA ILE A 186 6.73 18.80 -14.19
C ILE A 186 6.41 20.05 -13.35
N PRO A 187 6.32 19.96 -12.01
CA PRO A 187 6.08 21.12 -11.17
C PRO A 187 7.21 22.15 -11.29
N ASP A 188 6.88 23.44 -11.23
CA ASP A 188 7.88 24.54 -11.31
C ASP A 188 8.96 24.47 -10.21
N SER A 189 8.64 23.84 -9.08
CA SER A 189 9.58 23.63 -7.97
C SER A 189 10.60 22.52 -8.23
N PHE A 190 10.37 21.66 -9.22
CA PHE A 190 11.25 20.53 -9.52
C PHE A 190 12.51 20.99 -10.23
N GLN A 191 13.68 20.76 -9.61
CA GLN A 191 14.96 21.16 -10.17
C GLN A 191 15.88 19.97 -10.35
N ILE A 192 16.36 19.75 -11.57
CA ILE A 192 17.37 18.72 -11.84
C ILE A 192 18.75 19.28 -11.45
N PRO A 193 19.60 18.57 -10.67
CA PRO A 193 19.43 17.23 -10.07
C PRO A 193 19.09 17.27 -8.57
N VAL A 194 18.50 18.36 -8.08
CA VAL A 194 18.31 18.65 -6.65
C VAL A 194 17.05 17.97 -6.08
N SER A 195 15.94 18.05 -6.82
CA SER A 195 14.65 17.50 -6.40
C SER A 195 14.62 15.98 -6.44
N ALA A 196 13.93 15.39 -5.46
CA ALA A 196 13.66 13.96 -5.47
C ALA A 196 12.61 13.61 -6.55
N PHE A 197 12.66 12.39 -7.10
CA PHE A 197 11.65 11.92 -8.06
C PHE A 197 10.21 11.94 -7.51
N ALA A 198 10.05 11.86 -6.19
CA ALA A 198 8.77 12.06 -5.52
C ALA A 198 8.17 13.47 -5.75
N GLU A 199 8.92 14.43 -6.28
CA GLU A 199 8.48 15.79 -6.61
C GLU A 199 8.22 15.99 -8.11
N TYR A 200 8.39 14.97 -8.96
CA TYR A 200 8.40 15.08 -10.42
C TYR A 200 7.03 15.36 -11.07
N GLY A 201 5.92 15.08 -10.37
CA GLY A 201 4.57 15.06 -10.97
C GLY A 201 4.18 13.66 -11.45
N GLY A 202 2.92 13.49 -11.87
CA GLY A 202 2.39 12.24 -12.43
C GLY A 202 2.18 11.10 -11.43
N HIS A 203 2.25 11.38 -10.13
CA HIS A 203 2.08 10.37 -9.09
C HIS A 203 0.61 10.00 -8.91
N ALA A 204 0.34 8.72 -8.65
CA ALA A 204 -0.98 8.25 -8.30
C ALA A 204 -1.39 8.67 -6.89
N SER A 205 -2.70 8.63 -6.63
CA SER A 205 -3.28 8.99 -5.35
C SER A 205 -4.41 8.07 -4.90
N ILE A 206 -4.69 8.08 -3.60
CA ILE A 206 -5.84 7.44 -2.98
C ILE A 206 -6.81 8.56 -2.60
N CYS A 207 -7.98 8.58 -3.23
CA CYS A 207 -9.06 9.50 -2.87
C CYS A 207 -9.90 8.86 -1.75
N ILE A 208 -9.90 9.46 -0.57
CA ILE A 208 -10.75 9.07 0.55
C ILE A 208 -12.01 9.93 0.49
N ARG A 209 -13.14 9.30 0.19
CA ARG A 209 -14.44 9.97 0.02
C ARG A 209 -15.37 9.64 1.18
N TYR A 210 -15.78 10.67 1.90
CA TYR A 210 -16.84 10.61 2.91
C TYR A 210 -18.07 11.31 2.37
N ASP A 211 -19.22 10.65 2.42
CA ASP A 211 -20.51 11.22 2.04
C ASP A 211 -21.49 11.09 3.20
N SER A 212 -21.78 12.22 3.86
CA SER A 212 -22.67 12.28 5.02
C SER A 212 -24.13 11.90 4.70
N SER A 213 -24.51 11.84 3.42
CA SER A 213 -25.85 11.45 2.97
C SER A 213 -25.94 10.00 2.48
N THR A 214 -24.80 9.31 2.36
CA THR A 214 -24.78 7.92 1.90
C THR A 214 -25.37 6.99 2.95
N THR A 215 -26.30 6.15 2.52
CA THR A 215 -26.92 5.07 3.32
C THR A 215 -26.41 3.68 2.93
N ALA A 216 -25.49 3.62 1.97
CA ALA A 216 -24.91 2.37 1.50
C ALA A 216 -24.16 1.66 2.66
N PRO A 217 -24.27 0.33 2.76
CA PRO A 217 -23.49 -0.42 3.73
C PRO A 217 -22.02 -0.37 3.35
N LEU A 218 -21.25 0.46 4.07
CA LEU A 218 -19.81 0.56 3.95
C LEU A 218 -19.15 -0.31 5.02
N TYR A 219 -17.95 -0.82 4.72
CA TYR A 219 -17.20 -1.65 5.64
C TYR A 219 -16.93 -0.92 6.95
N ARG A 220 -17.20 -1.58 8.08
CA ARG A 220 -16.81 -1.12 9.40
C ARG A 220 -15.82 -2.09 10.03
N GLN A 221 -14.97 -1.54 10.88
CA GLN A 221 -14.00 -2.36 11.62
C GLN A 221 -14.76 -3.40 12.47
N GLY A 222 -14.45 -4.68 12.23
CA GLY A 222 -15.12 -5.81 12.90
C GLY A 222 -16.00 -6.63 11.96
N ASP A 223 -16.34 -6.10 10.78
CA ASP A 223 -17.03 -6.85 9.75
C ASP A 223 -16.11 -7.91 9.10
N ASP A 224 -16.73 -8.89 8.44
CA ASP A 224 -16.00 -9.87 7.63
C ASP A 224 -15.20 -9.19 6.51
N ALA A 225 -14.20 -9.90 5.99
CA ALA A 225 -13.27 -9.36 5.00
C ALA A 225 -14.04 -8.74 3.79
N PRO A 226 -13.70 -7.50 3.40
CA PRO A 226 -14.47 -6.71 2.45
C PRO A 226 -14.26 -7.20 1.02
N GLY A 227 -15.26 -7.88 0.46
CA GLY A 227 -15.27 -8.40 -0.90
C GLY A 227 -14.05 -9.28 -1.25
N ASP A 228 -13.97 -9.70 -2.51
CA ASP A 228 -12.81 -10.43 -3.02
C ASP A 228 -12.42 -10.05 -4.45
N ASN A 229 -13.00 -9.00 -5.03
CA ASN A 229 -12.57 -8.46 -6.33
C ASN A 229 -11.18 -7.79 -6.27
N ILE A 230 -10.84 -7.13 -5.15
CA ILE A 230 -9.53 -6.51 -4.93
C ILE A 230 -8.72 -7.39 -3.99
N ALA A 231 -7.58 -7.88 -4.47
CA ALA A 231 -6.67 -8.66 -3.66
C ALA A 231 -5.86 -7.76 -2.72
N TYR A 232 -5.27 -6.68 -3.27
CA TYR A 232 -4.54 -5.67 -2.50
C TYR A 232 -4.13 -4.47 -3.38
N LEU A 233 -3.94 -3.32 -2.75
CA LEU A 233 -3.14 -2.21 -3.28
C LEU A 233 -1.69 -2.39 -2.82
N GLN A 234 -0.72 -2.38 -3.75
CA GLN A 234 0.69 -2.50 -3.39
C GLN A 234 1.38 -1.14 -3.26
N LEU A 235 2.06 -0.94 -2.13
CA LEU A 235 2.83 0.25 -1.82
C LEU A 235 4.32 -0.09 -1.64
N GLY A 236 5.20 0.50 -2.46
CA GLY A 236 6.65 0.37 -2.37
C GLY A 236 7.27 1.58 -1.65
N VAL A 237 7.37 1.51 -0.33
CA VAL A 237 7.76 2.65 0.53
C VAL A 237 9.15 2.47 1.14
N PRO A 238 9.91 3.53 1.45
CA PRO A 238 11.22 3.41 2.11
C PRO A 238 11.15 2.78 3.51
N GLY A 239 9.99 2.86 4.15
CA GLY A 239 9.71 2.29 5.46
C GLY A 239 8.23 2.41 5.79
N TYR A 240 7.79 1.65 6.78
CA TYR A 240 6.42 1.72 7.29
C TYR A 240 6.39 1.46 8.80
N ARG A 241 5.35 1.93 9.49
CA ARG A 241 5.23 1.86 10.96
C ARG A 241 4.00 1.04 11.38
N ILE A 242 4.20 -0.24 11.63
CA ILE A 242 3.11 -1.17 12.00
C ILE A 242 2.34 -0.70 13.25
N SER A 243 3.04 -0.18 14.26
CA SER A 243 2.39 0.35 15.47
C SER A 243 1.42 1.49 15.16
N GLN A 244 1.76 2.36 14.20
CA GLN A 244 0.90 3.44 13.74
C GLN A 244 -0.26 2.92 12.88
N MET A 245 -0.05 1.88 12.09
CA MET A 245 -1.15 1.24 11.35
C MET A 245 -2.21 0.70 12.30
N VAL A 246 -1.79 -0.06 13.32
CA VAL A 246 -2.70 -0.64 14.32
C VAL A 246 -3.38 0.44 15.15
N ALA A 247 -2.63 1.45 15.60
CA ALA A 247 -3.17 2.56 16.39
C ALA A 247 -4.27 3.34 15.64
N ASN A 248 -4.22 3.37 14.31
CA ASN A 248 -5.19 4.05 13.46
C ASN A 248 -6.22 3.10 12.83
N GLY A 249 -6.44 1.91 13.40
CA GLY A 249 -7.54 1.00 13.01
C GLY A 249 -7.19 -0.01 11.91
N GLY A 250 -5.93 -0.10 11.49
CA GLY A 250 -5.47 -1.11 10.55
C GLY A 250 -5.41 -2.51 11.16
N LYS A 251 -5.88 -3.52 10.43
CA LYS A 251 -5.81 -4.94 10.83
C LYS A 251 -4.68 -5.64 10.10
N ILE A 252 -3.58 -5.91 10.82
CA ILE A 252 -2.43 -6.64 10.28
C ILE A 252 -2.84 -8.10 10.04
N LEU A 253 -2.66 -8.57 8.81
CA LEU A 253 -2.87 -9.97 8.43
C LEU A 253 -1.56 -10.76 8.60
N ASP A 254 -0.47 -10.20 8.08
CA ASP A 254 0.88 -10.71 8.24
C ASP A 254 1.90 -9.57 8.11
N ALA A 255 3.09 -9.79 8.66
CA ALA A 255 4.19 -8.83 8.65
C ALA A 255 5.56 -9.52 8.51
N TYR A 256 5.64 -10.55 7.66
CA TYR A 256 6.88 -11.29 7.43
C TYR A 256 7.55 -10.82 6.14
N GLY A 257 8.38 -9.79 6.26
CA GLY A 257 9.18 -9.23 5.17
C GLY A 257 8.48 -8.18 4.31
N LEU A 258 7.19 -8.37 4.07
CA LEU A 258 6.23 -7.35 3.65
C LEU A 258 5.13 -7.27 4.71
N VAL A 259 4.30 -6.23 4.66
CA VAL A 259 3.12 -6.10 5.54
C VAL A 259 1.85 -6.21 4.71
N ASN A 260 1.05 -7.24 4.95
CA ASN A 260 -0.32 -7.29 4.47
C ASN A 260 -1.24 -6.76 5.58
N VAL A 261 -1.98 -5.70 5.30
CA VAL A 261 -2.84 -5.01 6.25
C VAL A 261 -4.16 -4.65 5.60
N VAL A 262 -5.27 -4.79 6.32
CA VAL A 262 -6.55 -4.23 5.91
C VAL A 262 -6.69 -2.85 6.52
N SER A 263 -6.94 -1.83 5.70
CA SER A 263 -7.10 -0.46 6.16
C SER A 263 -8.37 -0.29 7.02
N PRO A 264 -8.50 0.83 7.76
CA PRO A 264 -9.72 1.11 8.54
C PRO A 264 -11.00 1.10 7.71
N ALA A 265 -10.89 1.48 6.43
CA ALA A 265 -11.98 1.47 5.46
C ALA A 265 -12.20 0.11 4.81
N GLY A 266 -11.36 -0.89 5.05
CA GLY A 266 -11.49 -2.20 4.43
C GLY A 266 -10.74 -2.37 3.10
N LEU A 267 -9.80 -1.48 2.77
CA LEU A 267 -8.94 -1.69 1.60
C LEU A 267 -7.78 -2.61 2.00
N PRO A 268 -7.60 -3.79 1.37
CA PRO A 268 -6.39 -4.58 1.58
C PRO A 268 -5.19 -3.86 0.96
N ILE A 269 -4.13 -3.67 1.74
CA ILE A 269 -2.89 -2.98 1.34
C ILE A 269 -1.72 -3.90 1.64
N ARG A 270 -0.81 -3.98 0.67
CA ARG A 270 0.49 -4.65 0.79
C ARG A 270 1.60 -3.60 0.80
N GLY A 271 2.21 -3.39 1.95
CA GLY A 271 3.40 -2.55 2.10
C GLY A 271 4.68 -3.34 1.90
N ILE A 272 5.57 -2.84 1.05
CA ILE A 272 6.90 -3.42 0.81
C ILE A 272 7.93 -2.33 1.06
N VAL A 273 8.98 -2.68 1.82
CA VAL A 273 10.13 -1.78 1.97
C VAL A 273 10.96 -1.82 0.69
N GLY A 274 11.02 -0.71 -0.04
CA GLY A 274 11.74 -0.60 -1.32
C GLY A 274 11.67 0.81 -1.89
N ILE A 275 12.29 1.02 -3.05
CA ILE A 275 12.28 2.31 -3.75
C ILE A 275 11.58 2.10 -5.08
N SER A 276 10.52 2.87 -5.31
CA SER A 276 9.80 2.96 -6.58
C SER A 276 9.70 4.43 -6.99
N PRO A 277 9.74 4.77 -8.30
CA PRO A 277 9.49 6.13 -8.75
C PRO A 277 8.16 6.68 -8.24
N ASP A 278 7.09 5.89 -8.38
CA ASP A 278 5.80 6.09 -7.71
C ASP A 278 5.61 4.97 -6.67
N PRO A 279 5.56 5.28 -5.37
CA PRO A 279 5.31 4.29 -4.33
C PRO A 279 3.94 3.62 -4.41
N ILE A 280 2.92 4.21 -5.06
CA ILE A 280 1.63 3.54 -5.32
C ILE A 280 1.76 2.74 -6.61
N MET A 281 2.22 1.49 -6.48
CA MET A 281 2.71 0.73 -7.63
C MET A 281 1.57 0.19 -8.51
N PHE A 282 0.60 -0.49 -7.92
CA PHE A 282 -0.54 -1.07 -8.65
C PHE A 282 -1.64 -1.57 -7.73
N VAL A 283 -2.83 -1.74 -8.29
CA VAL A 283 -3.94 -2.49 -7.65
C VAL A 283 -3.97 -3.90 -8.24
N ALA A 284 -3.96 -4.90 -7.37
CA ALA A 284 -4.14 -6.29 -7.74
C ALA A 284 -5.63 -6.66 -7.72
N VAL A 285 -6.16 -7.06 -8.88
CA VAL A 285 -7.58 -7.35 -9.10
C VAL A 285 -7.75 -8.84 -9.41
N ASN A 286 -8.60 -9.50 -8.65
CA ASN A 286 -8.97 -10.88 -8.88
C ASN A 286 -9.91 -10.97 -10.08
N CYS A 287 -9.48 -11.70 -11.11
CA CYS A 287 -10.20 -11.83 -12.37
C CYS A 287 -10.76 -13.25 -12.52
N LYS A 288 -12.05 -13.34 -12.89
CA LYS A 288 -12.67 -14.62 -13.26
C LYS A 288 -12.11 -15.14 -14.59
N ASP A 289 -11.94 -14.23 -15.55
CA ASP A 289 -11.29 -14.47 -16.84
C ASP A 289 -10.26 -13.38 -17.13
N ILE A 290 -8.98 -13.73 -16.97
CA ILE A 290 -7.86 -12.82 -17.23
C ILE A 290 -7.85 -12.33 -18.67
N LYS A 291 -8.26 -13.16 -19.64
CA LYS A 291 -8.22 -12.77 -21.06
C LYS A 291 -9.24 -11.68 -21.34
N ALA A 292 -10.43 -11.79 -20.75
CA ALA A 292 -11.45 -10.76 -20.87
C ALA A 292 -11.01 -9.45 -20.21
N SER A 293 -10.49 -9.51 -18.98
CA SER A 293 -9.97 -8.32 -18.28
C SER A 293 -8.80 -7.68 -19.02
N ARG A 294 -7.87 -8.48 -19.54
CA ARG A 294 -6.76 -8.00 -20.38
C ARG A 294 -7.28 -7.24 -21.60
N ALA A 295 -8.18 -7.85 -22.38
CA ALA A 295 -8.75 -7.23 -23.57
C ALA A 295 -9.48 -5.92 -23.25
N PHE A 296 -10.15 -5.86 -22.09
CA PHE A 296 -10.79 -4.64 -21.59
C PHE A 296 -9.75 -3.52 -21.36
N TYR A 297 -8.66 -3.79 -20.61
CA TYR A 297 -7.63 -2.78 -20.36
C TYR A 297 -6.85 -2.40 -21.63
N GLU A 298 -6.63 -3.33 -22.57
CA GLU A 298 -6.06 -3.04 -23.88
C GLU A 298 -6.91 -2.05 -24.69
N GLN A 299 -8.25 -2.12 -24.60
CA GLN A 299 -9.15 -1.14 -25.21
C GLN A 299 -9.03 0.26 -24.59
N LEU A 300 -8.59 0.34 -23.33
CA LEU A 300 -8.31 1.62 -22.65
C LEU A 300 -6.91 2.17 -22.97
N GLY A 301 -6.12 1.49 -23.81
CA GLY A 301 -4.76 1.87 -24.17
C GLY A 301 -3.68 1.32 -23.25
N PHE A 302 -4.02 0.43 -22.32
CA PHE A 302 -3.03 -0.17 -21.42
C PHE A 302 -2.28 -1.27 -22.17
N VAL A 303 -0.97 -1.37 -21.90
CA VAL A 303 -0.11 -2.39 -22.49
C VAL A 303 0.36 -3.37 -21.43
N GLU A 304 0.53 -4.62 -21.84
CA GLU A 304 1.15 -5.63 -20.99
C GLU A 304 2.61 -5.27 -20.76
N THR A 305 3.02 -5.22 -19.50
CA THR A 305 4.39 -4.87 -19.09
C THR A 305 4.87 -5.79 -17.98
N ASP A 306 6.18 -5.77 -17.72
CA ASP A 306 6.74 -6.46 -16.57
C ASP A 306 6.22 -5.83 -15.27
N VAL A 307 5.95 -6.68 -14.28
CA VAL A 307 5.48 -6.22 -12.96
C VAL A 307 6.56 -5.32 -12.35
N PRO A 308 6.22 -4.10 -11.88
CA PRO A 308 7.18 -3.25 -11.21
C PRO A 308 7.53 -3.87 -9.86
N TYR A 309 8.82 -3.87 -9.56
CA TYR A 309 9.37 -4.34 -8.28
C TYR A 309 10.06 -3.18 -7.57
N SER A 310 9.81 -3.08 -6.28
CA SER A 310 10.41 -2.07 -5.40
C SER A 310 11.82 -2.47 -4.93
N ARG A 311 12.22 -3.74 -5.14
CA ARG A 311 13.54 -4.26 -4.79
C ARG A 311 14.29 -4.78 -6.01
N PRO A 312 15.65 -4.72 -5.98
CA PRO A 312 16.49 -5.30 -7.04
C PRO A 312 16.32 -6.81 -7.22
N SER A 313 15.70 -7.51 -6.27
CA SER A 313 15.49 -8.96 -6.33
C SER A 313 14.44 -9.39 -7.35
N MET A 314 13.62 -8.49 -7.91
CA MET A 314 12.67 -8.79 -9.00
C MET A 314 11.80 -10.03 -8.75
N GLY A 315 11.13 -10.13 -7.60
CA GLY A 315 10.23 -11.26 -7.33
C GLY A 315 10.88 -12.54 -6.77
N THR A 316 12.21 -12.59 -6.67
CA THR A 316 12.94 -13.82 -6.27
C THR A 316 13.02 -14.05 -4.76
N THR A 317 12.64 -13.07 -3.95
CA THR A 317 12.77 -13.14 -2.48
C THR A 317 11.41 -13.24 -1.81
N LEU A 318 11.41 -13.78 -0.58
CA LEU A 318 10.21 -13.83 0.26
C LEU A 318 9.67 -12.44 0.65
N PHE A 319 10.51 -11.40 0.52
CA PHE A 319 10.17 -10.02 0.89
C PHE A 319 9.37 -9.28 -0.19
N GLU A 320 9.41 -9.78 -1.42
CA GLU A 320 8.66 -9.27 -2.56
C GLU A 320 8.47 -10.46 -3.52
N PRO A 321 7.49 -11.33 -3.25
CA PRO A 321 7.31 -12.55 -4.03
C PRO A 321 6.75 -12.23 -5.42
N ALA A 322 7.18 -13.01 -6.40
CA ALA A 322 6.61 -12.96 -7.74
C ALA A 322 5.07 -13.19 -7.70
N PRO A 323 4.32 -12.53 -8.59
CA PRO A 323 2.88 -12.73 -8.66
C PRO A 323 2.53 -14.20 -9.01
N PRO A 324 1.33 -14.69 -8.63
CA PRO A 324 0.89 -16.03 -8.99
C PRO A 324 1.00 -16.31 -10.48
N LYS A 325 1.33 -17.56 -10.84
CA LYS A 325 1.46 -17.97 -12.25
C LYS A 325 0.18 -17.67 -13.03
N GLY A 326 0.34 -17.02 -14.19
CA GLY A 326 -0.76 -16.63 -15.07
C GLY A 326 -1.31 -15.24 -14.79
N SER A 327 -0.79 -14.51 -13.80
CA SER A 327 -1.10 -13.10 -13.62
C SER A 327 -0.56 -12.26 -14.78
N VAL A 328 -1.24 -11.18 -15.10
CA VAL A 328 -0.87 -10.25 -16.19
C VAL A 328 -0.87 -8.84 -15.63
N TYR A 329 0.22 -8.09 -15.84
CA TYR A 329 0.29 -6.70 -15.42
C TYR A 329 0.01 -5.78 -16.60
N MET A 330 -1.00 -4.93 -16.46
CA MET A 330 -1.45 -3.98 -17.46
C MET A 330 -1.17 -2.56 -16.96
N SER A 331 -0.47 -1.75 -17.74
CA SER A 331 -0.14 -0.38 -17.39
C SER A 331 -0.16 0.52 -18.62
N PRO A 332 -0.59 1.79 -18.50
CA PRO A 332 -0.50 2.73 -19.61
C PRO A 332 0.96 3.14 -19.93
N SER A 333 1.85 3.07 -18.95
CA SER A 333 3.28 3.34 -19.10
C SER A 333 4.13 2.53 -18.11
N LYS A 334 5.44 2.47 -18.31
CA LYS A 334 6.35 1.69 -17.44
C LYS A 334 6.53 2.31 -16.05
N ASN A 335 6.32 3.61 -15.93
CA ASN A 335 6.64 4.37 -14.72
C ASN A 335 5.41 4.86 -13.95
N CYS A 336 4.21 4.44 -14.35
CA CYS A 336 2.97 4.81 -13.67
C CYS A 336 2.36 3.61 -12.95
N MET A 337 1.38 3.92 -12.11
CA MET A 337 0.50 2.93 -11.51
C MET A 337 -0.22 2.11 -12.59
N GLY A 338 -0.32 0.80 -12.36
CA GLY A 338 -1.06 -0.12 -13.23
C GLY A 338 -2.03 -1.02 -12.48
N VAL A 339 -2.52 -2.05 -13.19
CA VAL A 339 -3.42 -3.08 -12.65
C VAL A 339 -2.78 -4.44 -12.83
N LEU A 340 -2.64 -5.18 -11.72
CA LEU A 340 -2.19 -6.57 -11.75
C LEU A 340 -3.42 -7.50 -11.77
N LEU A 341 -3.67 -8.14 -12.91
CA LEU A 341 -4.77 -9.08 -13.11
C LEU A 341 -4.37 -10.45 -12.55
N LEU A 342 -5.04 -10.87 -11.49
CA LEU A 342 -4.77 -12.14 -10.80
C LEU A 342 -5.76 -13.23 -11.23
N PRO A 343 -5.31 -14.49 -11.41
CA PRO A 343 -6.22 -15.61 -11.57
C PRO A 343 -7.01 -15.84 -10.29
N TYR A 344 -8.33 -15.80 -10.37
CA TYR A 344 -9.15 -16.11 -9.21
C TYR A 344 -9.07 -17.61 -8.88
N PRO A 345 -8.68 -17.99 -7.63
CA PRO A 345 -8.36 -19.38 -7.29
C PRO A 345 -9.59 -20.29 -7.39
N ASN A 346 -10.78 -19.78 -7.08
CA ASN A 346 -12.02 -20.55 -7.14
C ASN A 346 -12.91 -20.06 -8.29
N LYS A 347 -12.66 -20.57 -9.51
CA LYS A 347 -13.41 -20.20 -10.72
C LYS A 347 -14.94 -20.38 -10.62
N ARG A 348 -15.43 -21.17 -9.66
CA ARG A 348 -16.86 -21.41 -9.43
C ARG A 348 -17.51 -20.38 -8.51
N LYS A 349 -16.74 -19.75 -7.62
CA LYS A 349 -17.27 -18.74 -6.69
C LYS A 349 -17.47 -17.42 -7.44
N THR A 350 -18.60 -16.77 -7.19
CA THR A 350 -18.86 -15.41 -7.69
C THR A 350 -17.95 -14.43 -6.96
N ILE A 351 -17.31 -13.56 -7.73
CA ILE A 351 -16.49 -12.48 -7.18
C ILE A 351 -17.42 -11.43 -6.59
N THR A 352 -17.23 -11.13 -5.31
CA THR A 352 -17.96 -10.12 -4.55
C THR A 352 -17.16 -8.81 -4.57
N THR A 353 -17.81 -7.71 -4.94
CA THR A 353 -17.20 -6.38 -4.94
C THR A 353 -16.86 -5.94 -3.51
N ASN A 354 -15.68 -5.39 -3.30
CA ASN A 354 -15.29 -4.75 -2.06
C ASN A 354 -16.12 -3.46 -1.89
N PRO A 355 -16.97 -3.36 -0.84
CA PRO A 355 -17.86 -2.22 -0.66
C PRO A 355 -17.14 -0.91 -0.37
N ALA A 356 -15.88 -0.97 0.05
CA ALA A 356 -15.08 0.21 0.33
C ALA A 356 -14.53 0.88 -0.92
N VAL A 357 -14.30 0.14 -2.01
CA VAL A 357 -13.70 0.70 -3.22
C VAL A 357 -14.79 1.10 -4.20
N GLU A 358 -14.92 2.40 -4.41
CA GLU A 358 -15.89 2.96 -5.35
C GLU A 358 -15.44 2.76 -6.78
N SER A 359 -14.20 3.15 -7.11
CA SER A 359 -13.71 3.15 -8.48
C SER A 359 -12.18 3.15 -8.59
N LEU A 360 -11.68 2.69 -9.74
CA LEU A 360 -10.38 3.13 -10.26
C LEU A 360 -10.56 4.41 -11.05
N ASN A 361 -9.66 5.37 -10.89
CA ASN A 361 -9.76 6.68 -11.50
C ASN A 361 -8.79 6.77 -12.68
N ILE A 362 -9.34 6.91 -13.89
CA ILE A 362 -8.57 7.07 -15.12
C ILE A 362 -8.66 8.51 -15.59
N VAL A 363 -7.52 9.15 -15.77
CA VAL A 363 -7.44 10.46 -16.44
C VAL A 363 -7.15 10.21 -17.92
N TYR A 364 -7.97 10.78 -18.80
CA TYR A 364 -7.88 10.50 -20.24
C TYR A 364 -8.03 11.77 -21.08
N LYS A 365 -7.49 11.72 -22.30
CA LYS A 365 -7.65 12.76 -23.30
C LYS A 365 -8.71 12.36 -24.33
N PRO A 366 -9.85 13.06 -24.41
CA PRO A 366 -10.88 12.77 -25.42
C PRO A 366 -10.35 13.01 -26.84
N ALA A 367 -10.82 12.23 -27.81
CA ALA A 367 -10.34 12.26 -29.20
C ALA A 367 -10.71 13.55 -29.96
N THR A 368 -11.77 14.24 -29.56
CA THR A 368 -12.28 15.48 -30.16
C THR A 368 -12.41 16.55 -29.07
N SER A 369 -11.76 17.71 -29.26
CA SER A 369 -11.87 18.86 -28.35
C SER A 369 -13.30 19.41 -28.26
N ASP A 370 -14.13 19.09 -29.25
CA ASP A 370 -15.46 19.67 -29.44
C ASP A 370 -16.56 18.80 -28.79
N ASP A 371 -16.25 17.56 -28.41
CA ASP A 371 -17.13 16.66 -27.65
C ASP A 371 -16.85 16.70 -26.14
N ALA A 372 -16.15 17.73 -25.66
CA ALA A 372 -16.22 18.13 -24.25
C ALA A 372 -17.61 18.71 -23.97
N GLY A 373 -18.63 17.86 -24.11
CA GLY A 373 -20.01 18.15 -23.79
C GLY A 373 -20.03 18.73 -22.39
N THR A 374 -20.67 19.89 -22.27
CA THR A 374 -20.91 20.64 -21.03
C THR A 374 -21.77 19.88 -20.01
N GLY A 375 -22.05 18.59 -20.25
CA GLY A 375 -22.61 17.68 -19.28
C GLY A 375 -21.51 17.12 -18.40
N ASN A 376 -21.50 17.51 -17.12
CA ASN A 376 -20.73 16.87 -16.04
C ASN A 376 -21.17 15.41 -15.78
N GLU A 377 -21.61 14.67 -16.79
CA GLU A 377 -21.95 13.26 -16.63
C GLU A 377 -20.65 12.48 -16.48
N GLU A 378 -20.45 12.00 -15.25
CA GLU A 378 -19.29 11.23 -14.89
C GLU A 378 -19.33 9.89 -15.62
N LEU A 379 -18.44 9.72 -16.60
CA LEU A 379 -18.34 8.49 -17.37
C LEU A 379 -17.84 7.38 -16.44
N MET A 380 -18.70 6.41 -16.18
CA MET A 380 -18.39 5.22 -15.39
C MET A 380 -18.56 3.97 -16.24
N LEU A 381 -17.54 3.13 -16.28
CA LEU A 381 -17.59 1.78 -16.83
C LEU A 381 -17.39 0.77 -15.70
N THR A 382 -17.62 -0.51 -15.97
CA THR A 382 -17.32 -1.59 -15.04
C THR A 382 -16.46 -2.61 -15.75
N ASP A 383 -15.35 -3.01 -15.13
CA ASP A 383 -14.47 -4.04 -15.67
C ASP A 383 -15.11 -5.44 -15.55
N PRO A 384 -14.56 -6.47 -16.22
CA PRO A 384 -15.06 -7.84 -16.09
C PRO A 384 -14.98 -8.45 -14.68
N SER A 385 -14.30 -7.78 -13.74
CA SER A 385 -14.13 -8.17 -12.34
C SER A 385 -15.11 -7.42 -11.40
N ASN A 386 -16.08 -6.69 -11.97
CA ASN A 386 -17.06 -5.86 -11.24
C ASN A 386 -16.45 -4.68 -10.46
N LEU A 387 -15.32 -4.15 -10.92
CA LEU A 387 -14.70 -2.93 -10.42
C LEU A 387 -15.10 -1.75 -11.30
N ALA A 388 -15.67 -0.71 -10.70
CA ALA A 388 -16.03 0.47 -11.46
C ALA A 388 -14.77 1.25 -11.88
N ILE A 389 -14.81 1.80 -13.09
CA ILE A 389 -13.77 2.62 -13.68
C ILE A 389 -14.38 4.00 -13.94
N LYS A 390 -13.87 5.01 -13.25
CA LYS A 390 -14.31 6.39 -13.33
C LYS A 390 -13.35 7.17 -14.23
N PHE A 391 -13.89 7.82 -15.25
CA PHE A 391 -13.10 8.58 -16.21
C PHE A 391 -13.19 10.07 -15.92
N GLN A 392 -12.05 10.74 -15.96
CA GLN A 392 -11.94 12.19 -15.84
C GLN A 392 -11.13 12.74 -17.01
N SER A 393 -11.65 13.76 -17.69
CA SER A 393 -10.88 14.41 -18.76
C SER A 393 -9.64 15.10 -18.19
N VAL A 394 -8.56 15.19 -18.97
CA VAL A 394 -7.35 15.94 -18.57
C VAL A 394 -7.67 17.38 -18.18
N SER A 395 -8.56 18.06 -18.92
CA SER A 395 -8.96 19.44 -18.62
C SER A 395 -9.67 19.55 -17.27
N ASP A 396 -10.60 18.64 -16.96
CA ASP A 396 -11.33 18.65 -15.70
C ASP A 396 -10.42 18.28 -14.53
N PHE A 397 -9.50 17.34 -14.75
CA PHE A 397 -8.51 16.96 -13.77
C PHE A 397 -7.63 18.15 -13.38
N ILE A 398 -7.04 18.84 -14.36
CA ILE A 398 -6.18 20.01 -14.13
C ILE A 398 -6.98 21.14 -13.45
N ALA A 399 -8.19 21.41 -13.91
CA ALA A 399 -9.05 22.44 -13.32
C ALA A 399 -9.38 22.11 -11.85
N GLN A 400 -9.74 20.85 -11.57
CA GLN A 400 -10.03 20.40 -10.21
C GLN A 400 -8.80 20.45 -9.32
N GLU A 401 -7.68 19.91 -9.78
CA GLU A 401 -6.42 19.90 -9.03
C GLU A 401 -6.02 21.32 -8.62
N LYS A 402 -6.09 22.27 -9.56
CA LYS A 402 -5.76 23.68 -9.29
C LYS A 402 -6.64 24.33 -8.23
N VAL A 403 -7.92 23.95 -8.14
CA VAL A 403 -8.87 24.52 -7.17
C VAL A 403 -8.77 23.87 -5.78
N THR A 404 -8.29 22.63 -5.71
CA THR A 404 -8.33 21.80 -4.50
C THR A 404 -7.02 21.73 -3.73
N ARG A 405 -5.93 22.21 -4.34
CA ARG A 405 -4.66 22.52 -3.68
C ARG A 405 -4.73 23.85 -2.97
#